data_AF-A0A661S8B0-F1
#
_entry.id   AF-A0A661S8B0-F1
#
_cell.length_a   1.000
_cell.length_b   1.000
_cell.length_c   1.000
_cell.angle_alpha   90.00
_cell.angle_beta   90.00
_cell.angle_gamma   90.00
#
_symmetry.space_group_name_H-M   'P 1'
#
loop_
_entity.id
_entity.type
_entity.pdbx_description
1 polymer ?
#
loop_
_entity_poly.entity_id
_entity_poly.type
_entity_poly.pdbx_seq_one_letter_code
_entity_poly.pdbx_strand_id
1 'polypeptide(L)'
;MDNRQEKSLDKGFLTTPLSDRGVPAFLVYLFAMVGFIYILNPTSGLVELIPDNLPFIGNLDEGGAFVALWYGLIEFFEGKKYREKRKSS
;
A
#
# COMPACT_ATOMS: atom_id res chain seq x y z
N MET A 1 -12.39 -13.03 34.59
CA MET A 1 -11.41 -13.45 33.55
C MET A 1 -11.58 -12.48 32.39
N ASP A 2 -10.76 -11.42 32.36
CA ASP A 2 -10.73 -10.46 31.26
C ASP A 2 -9.89 -11.05 30.13
N ASN A 3 -10.53 -11.31 28.98
CA ASN A 3 -9.90 -11.80 27.78
C ASN A 3 -10.29 -10.93 26.57
N ARG A 4 -10.16 -9.59 26.69
CA ARG A 4 -10.29 -8.64 25.58
C ARG A 4 -8.95 -8.06 25.11
N GLN A 5 -7.93 -8.91 25.03
CA GLN A 5 -6.62 -8.59 24.47
C GLN A 5 -6.44 -9.15 23.05
N GLU A 6 -7.52 -9.29 22.27
CA GLU A 6 -7.39 -9.66 20.86
C GLU A 6 -7.20 -8.41 19.99
N LYS A 7 -5.96 -7.95 20.03
CA LYS A 7 -5.25 -7.21 18.98
C LYS A 7 -6.06 -6.11 18.30
N SER A 8 -5.96 -4.92 18.89
CA SER A 8 -5.76 -3.69 18.12
C SER A 8 -4.53 -3.85 17.22
N LEU A 9 -4.63 -4.63 16.13
CA LEU A 9 -3.76 -4.44 14.98
C LEU A 9 -3.95 -2.98 14.60
N ASP A 10 -2.91 -2.20 14.83
CA ASP A 10 -2.89 -0.75 14.77
C ASP A 10 -3.76 -0.25 13.62
N LYS A 11 -5.00 0.18 13.92
CA LYS A 11 -5.85 0.81 12.90
C LYS A 11 -5.08 1.95 12.23
N GLY A 12 -4.24 2.65 13.02
CA GLY A 12 -3.32 3.66 12.51
C GLY A 12 -2.34 3.16 11.45
N PHE A 13 -1.80 1.93 11.52
CA PHE A 13 -0.77 1.53 10.56
C PHE A 13 -1.31 1.32 9.13
N LEU A 14 -2.54 0.83 9.00
CA LEU A 14 -3.17 0.54 7.72
C LEU A 14 -4.13 1.63 7.23
N THR A 15 -4.41 2.67 8.03
CA THR A 15 -5.28 3.78 7.62
C THR A 15 -4.58 5.13 7.58
N THR A 16 -3.38 5.30 8.14
CA THR A 16 -2.68 6.59 8.02
C THR A 16 -2.06 6.78 6.63
N PRO A 17 -2.17 7.96 6.03
CA PRO A 17 -1.45 8.28 4.79
C PRO A 17 0.05 8.22 4.98
N LEU A 18 0.77 7.74 3.95
CA LEU A 18 2.23 7.65 3.98
C LEU A 18 2.89 9.03 4.00
N SER A 19 2.19 10.06 3.53
CA SER A 19 2.71 11.44 3.59
C SER A 19 2.90 12.00 5.00
N ASP A 20 2.17 11.48 5.98
CA ASP A 20 2.39 11.82 7.39
C ASP A 20 3.68 11.21 7.94
N ARG A 21 4.11 10.09 7.36
CA ARG A 21 5.35 9.40 7.74
C ARG A 21 6.60 9.99 7.08
N GLY A 22 6.46 11.12 6.37
CA GLY A 22 7.56 11.79 5.68
C GLY A 22 7.77 11.35 4.24
N VAL A 23 6.94 10.45 3.70
CA VAL A 23 7.02 10.04 2.29
C VAL A 23 6.35 11.10 1.41
N PRO A 24 7.01 11.66 0.40
CA PRO A 24 6.35 12.57 -0.54
C PRO A 24 5.09 11.95 -1.17
N ALA A 25 3.95 12.65 -1.12
CA ALA A 25 2.67 12.14 -1.65
C ALA A 25 2.76 11.72 -3.14
N PHE A 26 3.59 12.41 -3.94
CA PHE A 26 3.80 12.04 -5.34
C PHE A 26 4.44 10.66 -5.50
N LEU A 27 5.32 10.25 -4.58
CA LEU A 27 5.92 8.91 -4.59
C LEU A 27 4.87 7.85 -4.23
N VAL A 28 3.99 8.15 -3.27
CA VAL A 28 2.88 7.27 -2.91
C VAL A 28 1.99 7.02 -4.12
N TYR A 29 1.61 8.07 -4.86
CA TYR A 29 0.83 7.93 -6.08
C TYR A 29 1.59 7.22 -7.21
N LEU A 30 2.89 7.44 -7.35
CA LEU A 30 3.73 6.75 -8.34
C LEU A 30 3.72 5.24 -8.09
N PHE A 31 3.95 4.79 -6.84
CA PHE A 31 3.91 3.38 -6.48
C PHE A 31 2.51 2.78 -6.62
N ALA A 32 1.47 3.51 -6.24
CA ALA A 32 0.09 3.06 -6.43
C ALA A 32 -0.26 2.87 -7.91
N MET A 33 0.21 3.77 -8.79
CA MET A 33 0.00 3.68 -10.24
C MET A 33 0.75 2.50 -10.85
N VAL A 34 2.00 2.26 -10.44
CA VAL A 34 2.77 1.07 -10.84
C VAL A 34 2.06 -0.20 -10.39
N GLY A 35 1.62 -0.26 -9.13
CA GLY A 35 0.85 -1.38 -8.60
C GLY A 35 -0.48 -1.61 -9.32
N PHE A 36 -1.18 -0.54 -9.69
CA PHE A 36 -2.41 -0.62 -10.47
C PHE A 36 -2.18 -1.21 -11.87
N ILE A 37 -1.15 -0.73 -12.59
CA ILE A 37 -0.77 -1.25 -13.91
C ILE A 37 -0.37 -2.73 -13.80
N TYR A 38 0.35 -3.10 -12.74
CA TYR A 38 0.75 -4.47 -12.44
C TYR A 38 -0.47 -5.39 -12.23
N ILE A 39 -1.43 -4.96 -11.42
CA ILE A 39 -2.67 -5.71 -11.14
C ILE A 39 -3.55 -5.85 -12.38
N LEU A 40 -3.59 -4.85 -13.26
CA LEU A 40 -4.36 -4.91 -14.51
C LEU A 40 -3.74 -5.87 -15.54
N ASN A 41 -2.45 -6.16 -15.39
CA ASN A 41 -1.73 -7.03 -16.29
C ASN A 41 -0.88 -8.04 -15.50
N PRO A 42 -1.54 -8.94 -14.72
CA PRO A 42 -0.87 -9.87 -13.82
C PRO A 42 0.04 -10.83 -14.61
N THR A 43 -0.30 -11.07 -15.88
CA THR A 43 0.47 -11.88 -16.82
C THR A 43 1.62 -11.14 -17.52
N SER A 44 1.86 -9.84 -17.28
CA SER A 44 3.03 -9.14 -17.86
C SER A 44 4.14 -8.82 -16.86
N GLY A 45 3.90 -9.06 -15.56
CA GLY A 45 4.88 -8.78 -14.51
C GLY A 45 5.97 -9.83 -14.33
N LEU A 46 5.70 -11.08 -14.72
CA LEU A 46 6.49 -12.24 -14.27
C LEU A 46 6.56 -13.42 -15.25
N VAL A 47 6.26 -13.24 -16.54
CA VAL A 47 6.14 -14.41 -17.44
C VAL A 47 7.45 -15.15 -17.74
N GLU A 48 8.67 -14.63 -17.47
CA GLU A 48 9.88 -15.37 -17.93
C GLU A 48 11.17 -15.24 -17.09
N LEU A 49 11.18 -15.33 -15.74
CA LEU A 49 12.50 -15.37 -15.06
C LEU A 49 12.67 -16.25 -13.81
N ILE A 50 11.63 -16.93 -13.33
CA ILE A 50 11.80 -17.98 -12.32
C ILE A 50 10.99 -19.20 -12.75
N PRO A 51 11.62 -20.38 -12.96
CA PRO A 51 10.90 -21.60 -13.29
C PRO A 51 10.08 -22.05 -12.07
N ASP A 52 8.81 -21.69 -12.06
CA ASP A 52 7.58 -22.46 -11.74
C ASP A 52 7.53 -23.53 -10.62
N ASN A 53 8.47 -23.58 -9.66
CA ASN A 53 8.47 -24.62 -8.61
C ASN A 53 8.37 -24.12 -7.16
N LEU A 54 8.09 -22.84 -6.90
CA LEU A 54 7.97 -22.31 -5.54
C LEU A 54 6.59 -21.66 -5.29
N PRO A 55 5.61 -22.43 -4.77
CA PRO A 55 4.24 -21.95 -4.53
C PRO A 55 4.11 -20.80 -3.50
N PHE A 56 5.22 -20.34 -2.92
CA PHE A 56 5.26 -19.29 -1.89
C PHE A 56 5.88 -17.96 -2.33
N ILE A 57 6.58 -17.89 -3.47
CA ILE A 57 7.40 -16.72 -3.84
C ILE A 57 6.81 -15.92 -5.00
N GLY A 58 6.02 -16.54 -5.89
CA GLY A 58 5.45 -15.89 -7.08
C GLY A 58 4.20 -15.01 -6.88
N ASN A 59 3.77 -14.74 -5.63
CA ASN A 59 2.57 -13.92 -5.33
C ASN A 59 2.85 -12.75 -4.36
N LEU A 60 4.10 -12.61 -3.90
CA LEU A 60 4.44 -11.61 -2.88
C LEU A 60 4.55 -10.20 -3.47
N ASP A 61 4.96 -10.13 -4.72
CA ASP A 61 5.00 -8.94 -5.56
C ASP A 61 3.60 -8.43 -5.92
N GLU A 62 2.65 -9.32 -6.21
CA GLU A 62 1.22 -8.98 -6.35
C GLU A 62 0.65 -8.41 -5.05
N GLY A 63 0.97 -9.02 -3.90
CA GLY A 63 0.62 -8.49 -2.58
C GLY A 63 1.23 -7.10 -2.34
N GLY A 64 2.47 -6.88 -2.75
CA GLY A 64 3.13 -5.57 -2.71
C GLY A 64 2.44 -4.53 -3.59
N ALA A 65 2.04 -4.90 -4.81
CA ALA A 65 1.28 -4.04 -5.71
C ALA A 65 -0.08 -3.65 -5.10
N PHE A 66 -0.76 -4.60 -4.46
CA PHE A 66 -2.03 -4.35 -3.78
C PHE A 66 -1.88 -3.40 -2.59
N VAL A 67 -0.82 -3.58 -1.78
CA VAL A 67 -0.50 -2.68 -0.66
C VAL A 67 -0.14 -1.28 -1.15
N ALA A 68 0.63 -1.16 -2.23
CA ALA A 68 0.95 0.13 -2.83
C ALA A 68 -0.32 0.85 -3.33
N LEU A 69 -1.22 0.12 -3.99
CA LEU A 69 -2.51 0.65 -4.42
C LEU A 69 -3.37 1.09 -3.23
N TRP A 70 -3.45 0.26 -2.19
CA TRP A 70 -4.19 0.56 -0.95
C TRP A 70 -3.73 1.86 -0.30
N TYR A 71 -2.41 2.04 -0.14
CA TYR A 71 -1.85 3.28 0.41
C TYR A 71 -2.05 4.49 -0.50
N GLY A 72 -2.07 4.31 -1.82
CA GLY A 72 -2.45 5.36 -2.77
C GLY A 72 -3.90 5.84 -2.57
N LEU A 73 -4.83 4.91 -2.33
CA LEU A 73 -6.22 5.25 -2.05
C LEU A 73 -6.37 6.00 -0.72
N ILE A 74 -5.65 5.57 0.33
CA ILE A 74 -5.63 6.28 1.61
C ILE A 74 -5.08 7.69 1.44
N GLU A 75 -3.97 7.86 0.73
CA GLU A 75 -3.39 9.16 0.44
C GLU A 75 -4.37 10.05 -0.33
N PHE A 76 -5.17 9.48 -1.23
CA PHE A 76 -6.20 10.20 -1.98
C PHE A 76 -7.36 10.67 -1.10
N PHE A 77 -7.92 9.78 -0.26
CA PHE A 77 -9.07 10.09 0.60
C PHE A 77 -8.68 10.93 1.83
N GLU A 78 -7.56 10.59 2.49
CA GLU A 78 -7.14 11.20 3.75
C GLU A 78 -6.11 12.32 3.57
N GLY A 79 -5.34 12.34 2.47
CA GLY A 79 -4.32 13.36 2.22
C GLY A 79 -4.87 14.79 2.10
N LYS A 80 -6.17 14.96 1.83
CA LYS A 80 -6.85 16.27 1.92
C LYS A 80 -6.76 16.87 3.32
N LYS A 81 -7.02 16.08 4.36
CA LYS A 81 -6.99 16.53 5.77
C LYS A 81 -5.58 16.91 6.22
N TYR A 82 -4.54 16.26 5.67
CA TYR A 82 -3.15 16.56 5.98
C TYR A 82 -2.61 17.82 5.29
N ARG A 83 -3.00 18.06 4.04
CA ARG A 83 -2.62 19.31 3.33
C ARG A 83 -3.18 20.55 4.02
N GLU A 84 -4.34 20.45 4.66
CA GLU A 84 -4.93 21.53 5.45
C GLU A 84 -4.13 21.78 6.73
N LYS A 85 -3.66 20.72 7.41
CA LYS A 85 -2.85 20.82 8.63
C LYS A 85 -1.49 21.51 8.40
N ARG A 86 -0.84 21.27 7.25
CA ARG A 86 0.42 21.93 6.84
C ARG A 86 0.26 23.42 6.49
N LYS A 87 -0.94 23.88 6.14
CA LYS A 87 -1.20 25.29 5.77
C LYS A 87 -1.49 26.19 6.97
N SER A 88 -1.72 25.61 8.15
CA SER A 88 -2.06 26.32 9.38
C SER A 88 -0.90 26.39 10.39
N SER A 89 0.33 26.11 9.96
CA SER A 89 1.59 26.33 10.69
C SER A 89 2.52 27.18 9.84
#